data_AF-A7T7M3-F1
#
_entry.id   AF-A7T7M3-F1
#
_cell.length_a   1.000
_cell.length_b   1.000
_cell.length_c   1.000
_cell.angle_alpha   90.00
_cell.angle_beta   90.00
_cell.angle_gamma   90.00
#
_symmetry.space_group_name_H-M   'P 1'
#
loop_
_entity.id
_entity.type
_entity.pdbx_description
1 polymer ?
#
loop_
_entity_poly.entity_id
_entity_poly.type
_entity_poly.pdbx_seq_one_letter_code
_entity_poly.pdbx_strand_id
1 'polypeptide(L)'
;MHDQVAYLNNNCVPAIAIGDVEEPDIIQQVQNGTYVVVYGSPWYLLSTTTWRGLFDVPSFKKMLIGVAIDEAHCIVQWGLQGAKKVPFRKWHGCLGELNSMFPRKLP
;
A
#
# COMPACT_ATOMS: atom_id res chain seq x y z
N MET A 1 3.00 -9.11 -8.01
CA MET A 1 3.91 -8.17 -7.32
C MET A 1 5.38 -8.54 -7.52
N HIS A 2 5.81 -9.79 -7.30
CA HIS A 2 7.23 -10.18 -7.47
C HIS A 2 7.80 -9.90 -8.87
N ASP A 3 7.05 -10.16 -9.95
CA ASP A 3 7.50 -9.86 -11.31
C ASP A 3 7.75 -8.37 -11.55
N GLN A 4 6.88 -7.52 -10.99
CA GLN A 4 7.02 -6.06 -11.08
C GLN A 4 8.23 -5.57 -10.27
N VAL A 5 8.46 -6.13 -9.08
CA VAL A 5 9.65 -5.85 -8.27
C VAL A 5 10.93 -6.24 -9.02
N ALA A 6 10.97 -7.45 -9.60
CA ALA A 6 12.11 -7.90 -10.37
C ALA A 6 12.37 -7.00 -11.59
N TYR A 7 11.32 -6.63 -12.32
CA TYR A 7 11.42 -5.71 -13.45
C TYR A 7 11.98 -4.34 -13.04
N LEU A 8 11.49 -3.75 -11.95
CA LEU A 8 11.97 -2.44 -11.49
C LEU A 8 13.43 -2.50 -11.02
N ASN A 9 13.78 -3.52 -10.24
CA ASN A 9 15.15 -3.70 -9.77
C ASN A 9 16.13 -3.94 -10.93
N ASN A 10 15.73 -4.69 -11.96
CA ASN A 10 16.52 -4.86 -13.19
C ASN A 10 16.74 -3.56 -13.97
N ASN A 11 15.88 -2.56 -13.76
CA ASN A 11 15.99 -1.22 -14.34
C ASN A 11 16.55 -0.18 -13.35
N CYS A 12 17.25 -0.63 -12.30
CA CYS A 12 17.85 0.23 -11.27
C CYS A 12 16.85 1.10 -10.50
N VAL A 13 15.59 0.69 -10.42
CA VAL A 13 14.55 1.33 -9.59
C VAL A 13 14.36 0.48 -8.33
N PRO A 14 14.80 0.94 -7.15
CA PRO A 14 14.69 0.17 -5.91
C PRO A 14 13.24 -0.11 -5.55
N ALA A 15 12.85 -1.38 -5.60
CA ALA A 15 11.50 -1.83 -5.32
C ALA A 15 11.47 -3.05 -4.39
N ILE A 16 10.43 -3.13 -3.56
CA ILE A 16 10.20 -4.25 -2.64
C ILE A 16 8.72 -4.62 -2.58
N ALA A 17 8.42 -5.90 -2.31
CA ALA A 17 7.09 -6.36 -1.95
C ALA A 17 7.07 -6.74 -0.45
N ILE A 18 6.20 -6.08 0.32
CA ILE A 18 5.97 -6.40 1.73
C ILE A 18 4.98 -7.56 1.85
N GLY A 19 5.18 -8.41 2.86
CA GLY A 19 4.40 -9.64 3.07
C GLY A 19 4.29 -10.00 4.54
N ASP A 20 4.02 -11.29 4.82
CA ASP A 20 3.84 -11.81 6.18
C ASP A 20 5.10 -11.74 7.05
N VAL A 21 6.28 -11.77 6.43
CA VAL A 21 7.56 -11.73 7.17
C VAL A 21 7.93 -10.28 7.44
N GLU A 22 7.74 -9.86 8.69
CA GLU A 22 8.07 -8.54 9.20
C GLU A 22 9.52 -8.52 9.73
N GLU A 23 10.50 -8.53 8.82
CA GLU A 23 11.91 -8.41 9.20
C GLU A 23 12.23 -6.98 9.66
N PRO A 24 12.80 -6.77 10.87
CA PRO A 24 13.10 -5.45 11.39
C PRO A 24 13.95 -4.59 10.45
N ASP A 25 14.95 -5.22 9.79
CA ASP A 25 15.85 -4.55 8.86
C ASP A 25 15.11 -4.05 7.61
N ILE A 26 14.13 -4.81 7.12
CA ILE A 26 13.32 -4.43 5.96
C ILE A 26 12.38 -3.28 6.33
N ILE A 27 11.74 -3.34 7.50
CA ILE A 27 10.88 -2.26 7.99
C ILE A 27 11.68 -0.96 8.09
N GLN A 28 12.88 -1.04 8.67
CA GLN A 28 13.76 0.12 8.80
C GLN A 28 14.19 0.68 7.44
N GLN A 29 14.55 -0.18 6.48
CA GLN A 29 14.88 0.24 5.11
C GLN A 29 13.71 0.94 4.41
N VAL A 30 12.49 0.40 4.55
CA VAL A 30 11.27 1.03 4.00
C VAL A 30 11.01 2.38 4.67
N GLN A 31 11.10 2.45 6.00
CA GLN A 31 10.90 3.69 6.76
C GLN A 31 11.92 4.78 6.40
N ASN A 32 13.16 4.37 6.09
CA ASN A 32 14.25 5.27 5.68
C ASN A 32 14.18 5.68 4.21
N GLY A 33 13.25 5.12 3.42
CA GLY A 33 13.11 5.45 2.00
C GLY A 33 14.17 4.80 1.11
N THR A 34 14.75 3.68 1.53
CA THR A 34 15.69 2.88 0.70
C THR A 34 15.01 2.38 -0.59
N TYR A 35 13.71 2.12 -0.53
CA TYR A 35 12.90 1.69 -1.66
C TYR A 35 12.04 2.85 -2.18
N VAL A 36 12.04 3.06 -3.49
CA VAL A 36 11.23 4.07 -4.17
C VAL A 36 9.81 3.56 -4.41
N VAL A 37 9.66 2.25 -4.63
CA VAL A 37 8.38 1.59 -4.85
C VAL A 37 8.18 0.47 -3.83
N VAL A 38 7.11 0.55 -3.06
CA VAL A 38 6.74 -0.47 -2.07
C VAL A 38 5.40 -1.07 -2.48
N TYR A 39 5.41 -2.35 -2.82
CA TYR A 39 4.22 -3.14 -3.13
C TYR A 39 3.69 -3.83 -1.89
N GLY A 40 2.39 -3.79 -1.66
CA GLY A 40 1.76 -4.52 -0.58
C GLY A 40 0.33 -4.87 -0.94
N SER A 41 -0.15 -6.00 -0.40
CA SER A 41 -1.58 -6.30 -0.48
C SER A 41 -2.37 -5.30 0.38
N PRO A 42 -3.64 -5.03 0.04
CA PRO A 42 -4.50 -4.17 0.87
C PRO A 42 -4.66 -4.68 2.31
N TRP A 43 -4.52 -5.99 2.54
CA TRP A 43 -4.49 -6.55 3.90
C TRP A 43 -3.27 -6.03 4.67
N TYR A 44 -2.05 -6.14 4.11
CA TYR A 44 -0.84 -5.75 4.83
C TYR A 44 -0.81 -4.27 5.18
N LEU A 45 -1.19 -3.41 4.23
CA LEU A 45 -1.16 -1.96 4.41
C LEU A 45 -2.16 -1.44 5.46
N LEU A 46 -3.27 -2.15 5.66
CA LEU A 46 -4.38 -1.65 6.49
C LEU A 46 -4.54 -2.40 7.82
N SER A 47 -4.23 -3.69 7.86
CA SER A 47 -4.53 -4.56 9.00
C SER A 47 -3.39 -4.74 9.99
N THR A 48 -2.14 -4.63 9.51
CA THR A 48 -0.95 -4.86 10.36
C THR A 48 -0.59 -3.59 11.10
N THR A 49 -0.25 -3.71 12.38
CA THR A 49 0.20 -2.56 13.18
C THR A 49 1.51 -1.99 12.65
N THR A 50 2.39 -2.86 12.14
CA THR A 50 3.73 -2.51 11.67
C THR A 50 3.66 -1.67 10.39
N TRP A 51 3.06 -2.18 9.33
CA TRP A 51 2.99 -1.46 8.05
C TRP A 51 2.04 -0.26 8.11
N ARG A 52 0.93 -0.36 8.86
CA ARG A 52 0.04 0.79 9.10
C ARG A 52 0.74 1.88 9.89
N GLY A 53 1.56 1.52 10.88
CA GLY A 53 2.31 2.46 11.70
C GLY A 53 3.32 3.31 10.91
N LEU A 54 3.77 2.84 9.74
CA LEU A 54 4.63 3.66 8.86
C LEU A 54 3.95 4.97 8.44
N PHE A 55 2.63 4.97 8.27
CA PHE A 55 1.90 6.19 7.91
C PHE A 55 1.82 7.21 9.05
N ASP A 56 2.11 6.80 10.28
CA ASP A 56 2.22 7.69 11.44
C ASP A 56 3.63 8.29 11.58
N VAL A 57 4.63 7.71 10.92
CA VAL A 57 6.01 8.22 10.93
C VAL A 57 6.12 9.50 10.06
N PRO A 58 6.45 10.67 10.64
CA PRO A 58 6.46 11.92 9.90
C PRO A 58 7.50 11.98 8.77
N SER A 59 8.67 11.36 8.96
CA SER A 59 9.72 11.30 7.93
C SER A 59 9.26 10.49 6.72
N PHE A 60 8.70 9.30 6.95
CA PHE A 60 8.13 8.46 5.91
C PHE A 60 6.99 9.18 5.15
N LYS A 61 6.06 9.78 5.89
CA LYS A 61 4.94 10.54 5.33
C LYS A 61 5.37 11.70 4.43
N LYS A 62 6.50 12.37 4.71
CA LYS A 62 7.06 13.43 3.85
C LYS A 62 7.64 12.90 2.54
N MET A 63 8.11 11.65 2.51
CA MET A 63 8.66 10.99 1.32
C MET A 63 7.57 10.34 0.45
N LEU A 64 6.38 10.13 1.02
CA LEU A 64 5.27 9.48 0.33
C LEU A 64 4.60 10.42 -0.69
N ILE A 65 4.88 10.17 -1.97
CA ILE A 65 4.37 10.98 -3.09
C ILE A 65 2.95 10.58 -3.48
N GLY A 66 2.61 9.29 -3.40
CA GLY A 66 1.28 8.80 -3.78
C GLY A 66 1.12 7.30 -3.59
N VAL A 67 -0.10 6.82 -3.80
CA VAL A 67 -0.45 5.40 -3.75
C VAL A 67 -1.23 5.03 -5.00
N ALA A 68 -0.76 4.00 -5.70
CA ALA A 68 -1.46 3.37 -6.80
C ALA A 68 -2.17 2.11 -6.31
N ILE A 69 -3.43 1.95 -6.68
CA ILE A 69 -4.24 0.76 -6.35
C ILE A 69 -4.39 -0.05 -7.64
N ASP A 70 -3.73 -1.19 -7.68
CA ASP A 70 -3.96 -2.19 -8.71
C ASP A 70 -5.32 -2.87 -8.48
N GLU A 71 -5.97 -3.30 -9.56
CA GLU A 71 -7.30 -3.89 -9.54
C GLU A 71 -8.33 -3.05 -8.75
N ALA A 72 -8.31 -1.72 -8.93
CA ALA A 72 -9.25 -0.80 -8.29
C ALA A 72 -10.73 -1.17 -8.53
N HIS A 73 -11.02 -1.91 -9.60
CA HIS A 73 -12.34 -2.50 -9.84
C HIS A 73 -12.81 -3.43 -8.71
N CYS A 74 -11.92 -3.97 -7.88
CA CYS A 74 -12.26 -4.77 -6.69
C CYS A 74 -12.86 -3.94 -5.54
N ILE A 75 -12.75 -2.60 -5.57
CA ILE A 75 -13.32 -1.69 -4.57
C ILE A 75 -14.85 -1.61 -4.69
N VAL A 76 -15.38 -1.71 -5.92
CA VAL A 76 -16.81 -1.65 -6.22
C VAL A 76 -17.21 -2.85 -7.06
N GLN A 77 -18.17 -3.64 -6.58
CA GLN A 77 -18.77 -4.70 -7.39
C GLN A 77 -19.50 -4.03 -8.58
N TRP A 78 -18.90 -3.99 -9.77
CA TRP A 78 -19.66 -3.75 -10.99
C TRP A 78 -20.58 -4.95 -11.19
N GLY A 79 -21.77 -4.89 -10.58
CA GLY A 79 -22.86 -5.85 -10.78
C GLY A 79 -23.11 -6.82 -9.63
N LEU A 80 -23.90 -6.40 -8.65
CA LEU A 80 -25.03 -7.21 -8.15
C LEU A 80 -26.18 -6.23 -7.83
N GLN A 81 -27.26 -6.31 -8.61
CA GLN A 81 -28.51 -5.62 -8.28
C GLN A 81 -29.11 -6.31 -7.04
N GLY A 82 -28.99 -5.67 -5.88
CA GLY A 82 -29.62 -6.18 -4.66
C GLY A 82 -29.01 -5.60 -3.38
N ALA A 83 -29.67 -4.58 -2.84
CA ALA A 83 -29.65 -4.10 -1.46
C ALA A 83 -28.45 -4.49 -0.55
N LYS A 84 -27.24 -3.99 -0.87
CA LYS A 84 -26.19 -3.43 0.02
C LYS A 84 -24.87 -3.48 -0.75
N LYS A 85 -24.22 -2.32 -0.94
CA LYS A 85 -22.92 -2.24 -1.62
C LYS A 85 -21.84 -2.81 -0.70
N VAL A 86 -21.52 -4.09 -0.87
CA VAL A 86 -20.42 -4.77 -0.16
C VAL A 86 -19.25 -4.90 -1.13
N PRO A 87 -18.00 -4.64 -0.72
CA PRO A 87 -16.83 -4.78 -1.59
C PRO A 87 -16.61 -6.24 -2.01
N PHE A 88 -16.13 -6.47 -3.24
CA PHE A 88 -15.82 -7.82 -3.75
C PHE A 88 -14.70 -8.49 -2.94
N ARG A 89 -13.69 -7.71 -2.54
CA ARG A 89 -12.65 -8.11 -1.60
C ARG A 89 -12.73 -7.21 -0.36
N LYS A 90 -12.89 -7.81 0.83
CA LYS A 90 -13.06 -7.09 2.10
C LYS A 90 -12.09 -5.92 2.27
N TRP A 91 -10.80 -6.14 2.06
CA TRP A 91 -9.76 -5.13 2.26
C TRP A 91 -9.69 -4.05 1.17
N HIS A 92 -10.22 -4.31 -0.02
CA HIS A 92 -10.31 -3.27 -1.05
C HIS A 92 -11.38 -2.23 -0.69
N GLY A 93 -12.45 -2.62 0.03
CA GLY A 93 -13.44 -1.68 0.55
C GLY A 93 -12.90 -0.75 1.64
N CYS A 94 -11.80 -1.12 2.30
CA CYS A 94 -11.15 -0.33 3.36
C CYS A 94 -10.06 0.62 2.84
N LEU A 95 -9.71 0.58 1.54
CA LEU A 95 -8.65 1.42 0.97
C LEU A 95 -8.93 2.93 1.08
N GLY A 96 -10.19 3.32 1.27
CA GLY A 96 -10.55 4.71 1.58
C GLY A 96 -9.92 5.25 2.86
N GLU A 97 -9.51 4.40 3.81
CA GLU A 97 -8.80 4.80 5.03
C GLU A 97 -7.44 5.44 4.72
N LEU A 98 -6.78 5.03 3.63
CA LEU A 98 -5.49 5.61 3.23
C LEU A 98 -5.59 7.12 3.00
N ASN A 99 -6.72 7.61 2.48
CA ASN A 99 -6.96 9.06 2.30
C ASN A 99 -6.95 9.86 3.60
N SER A 100 -7.32 9.24 4.72
CA SER A 100 -7.24 9.90 6.04
C SER A 100 -5.80 9.97 6.56
N MET A 101 -4.94 9.08 6.08
CA MET A 101 -3.56 8.95 6.52
C MET A 101 -2.61 9.82 5.71
N PHE A 102 -2.94 10.22 4.48
CA PHE A 102 -2.06 11.06 3.66
C PHE A 102 -2.02 12.52 4.14
N PRO A 103 -0.90 13.24 3.90
CA PRO A 103 -0.86 14.67 4.11
C PRO A 103 -1.86 15.36 3.16
N ARG A 104 -2.81 16.12 3.72
CA ARG A 104 -3.86 16.84 2.96
C ARG A 104 -3.34 17.93 2.01
N LYS A 105 -2.03 18.17 2.00
CA LYS A 105 -1.35 19.06 1.06
C LYS A 105 -0.42 18.21 0.20
N LEU A 106 -0.97 17.62 -0.85
CA LEU A 106 -0.18 17.30 -2.03
C LEU A 106 0.15 18.63 -2.72
N PRO A 107 1.38 18.82 -3.24
CA PRO A 107 1.74 20.03 -3.99
C PRO A 107 0.86 20.26 -5.22
#